data_AF-A0A2H5Y1L9-F1
#
_entry.id   AF-A0A2H5Y1L9-F1
#
_cell.length_a   1.000
_cell.length_b   1.000
_cell.length_c   1.000
_cell.angle_alpha   90.00
_cell.angle_beta   90.00
_cell.angle_gamma   90.00
#
_symmetry.space_group_name_H-M   'P 1'
#
loop_
_entity.id
_entity.type
_entity.pdbx_description
1 polymer ?
#
loop_
_entity_poly.entity_id
_entity_poly.type
_entity_poly.pdbx_seq_one_letter_code
_entity_poly.pdbx_strand_id
1 'polypeptide(L)'
;MPLHPAIVHFPIALLSLAAVLRLWMALLPRDWMEPAARLCLWAGTIALAAAVLSGQGGMPNWIPEAARATLTLHQQLGFATLLWYGGVSLWEIRWLRSTGSRERRVLAAVHLLGTVLLLSTAFLGGKLVYKFGVGVPAGQG
;
A
#
# COMPACT_ATOMS: atom_id res chain seq x y z
N MET A 1 13.31 -5.54 -17.06
CA MET A 1 11.91 -5.17 -16.77
C MET A 1 11.92 -4.09 -15.71
N PRO A 2 11.04 -3.09 -15.74
CA PRO A 2 10.96 -2.12 -14.66
C PRO A 2 10.68 -2.88 -13.35
N LEU A 3 11.53 -2.68 -12.34
CA LEU A 3 11.44 -3.38 -11.07
C LEU A 3 10.14 -3.01 -10.32
N HIS A 4 9.70 -1.77 -10.48
CA HIS A 4 8.57 -1.19 -9.77
C HIS A 4 7.22 -1.92 -10.01
N PRO A 5 6.77 -2.20 -11.25
CA PRO A 5 5.54 -2.97 -11.49
C PRO A 5 5.50 -4.38 -10.87
N ALA A 6 6.65 -5.04 -10.72
CA ALA A 6 6.71 -6.33 -10.03
C ALA A 6 6.54 -6.15 -8.51
N ILE A 7 7.20 -5.14 -7.94
CA ILE A 7 7.19 -4.90 -6.48
C ILE A 7 5.82 -4.43 -5.98
N VAL A 8 5.06 -3.64 -6.74
CA VAL A 8 3.79 -3.04 -6.27
C VAL A 8 2.71 -4.07 -5.88
N HIS A 9 2.80 -5.32 -6.35
CA HIS A 9 1.83 -6.36 -6.01
C HIS A 9 1.91 -6.78 -4.54
N PHE A 10 3.12 -6.80 -3.97
CA PHE A 10 3.35 -7.19 -2.58
C PHE A 10 2.67 -6.27 -1.56
N PRO A 11 2.86 -4.94 -1.56
CA PRO A 11 2.15 -4.07 -0.63
C PRO A 11 0.64 -4.11 -0.84
N ILE A 12 0.16 -4.20 -2.09
CA ILE A 12 -1.28 -4.32 -2.38
C ILE A 12 -1.86 -5.57 -1.71
N ALA A 13 -1.26 -6.73 -1.93
CA ALA A 13 -1.74 -8.00 -1.38
C ALA A 13 -1.64 -8.05 0.15
N LEU A 14 -0.47 -7.73 0.70
CA LEU A 14 -0.18 -7.88 2.14
C LEU A 14 -0.96 -6.87 2.98
N LEU A 15 -1.02 -5.60 2.58
CA LEU A 15 -1.73 -4.58 3.37
C LEU A 15 -3.25 -4.73 3.27
N SER A 16 -3.77 -5.18 2.12
CA SER A 16 -5.19 -5.53 1.98
C SER A 16 -5.56 -6.74 2.84
N LEU A 17 -4.70 -7.79 2.85
CA LEU A 17 -4.91 -8.94 3.72
C LEU A 17 -4.85 -8.55 5.20
N ALA A 18 -3.92 -7.68 5.61
CA ALA A 18 -3.88 -7.14 6.96
C ALA A 18 -5.21 -6.46 7.33
N ALA A 19 -5.78 -5.65 6.42
CA ALA A 19 -7.06 -5.00 6.64
C ALA A 19 -8.22 -5.99 6.77
N VAL A 20 -8.26 -7.04 5.95
CA VAL A 20 -9.26 -8.12 6.06
C VAL A 20 -9.15 -8.84 7.40
N LEU A 21 -7.95 -9.21 7.83
CA LEU A 21 -7.73 -9.88 9.12
C LEU A 21 -8.12 -8.98 10.30
N ARG A 22 -7.80 -7.68 10.23
CA ARG A 22 -8.18 -6.69 11.24
C ARG A 22 -9.70 -6.52 11.31
N LEU A 23 -10.38 -6.40 10.17
CA LEU A 23 -11.84 -6.33 10.11
C LEU A 23 -12.47 -7.61 10.68
N TRP A 24 -11.96 -8.78 10.31
CA TRP A 24 -12.44 -10.06 10.83
C TRP A 24 -12.34 -10.10 12.36
N MET A 25 -11.19 -9.75 12.93
CA MET A 25 -10.98 -9.73 14.38
C MET A 25 -11.82 -8.68 15.11
N ALA A 26 -12.23 -7.60 14.44
CA ALA A 26 -13.13 -6.60 15.01
C ALA A 26 -14.58 -7.11 15.09
N LEU A 27 -14.99 -7.99 14.18
CA LEU A 27 -16.33 -8.59 14.15
C LEU A 27 -16.40 -9.86 15.01
N LEU A 28 -15.40 -10.74 14.89
CA LEU A 28 -15.26 -11.99 15.62
C LEU A 28 -13.87 -12.01 16.28
N PRO A 29 -13.77 -11.77 17.61
CA PRO A 29 -12.49 -11.77 18.30
C PRO A 29 -11.78 -13.14 18.19
N ARG A 30 -10.61 -13.15 17.54
CA ARG A 30 -9.79 -14.35 17.31
C ARG A 30 -8.32 -13.99 17.50
N ASP A 31 -7.81 -14.16 18.71
CA ASP A 31 -6.45 -13.71 19.09
C ASP A 31 -5.34 -14.39 18.30
N TRP A 32 -5.57 -15.62 17.83
CA TRP A 32 -4.60 -16.38 17.03
C TRP A 32 -4.34 -15.75 15.64
N MET A 33 -5.21 -14.87 15.14
CA MET A 33 -5.03 -14.18 13.86
C MET A 33 -4.13 -12.94 13.96
N GLU A 34 -3.87 -12.47 15.18
CA GLU A 34 -3.13 -11.25 15.45
C GLU A 34 -1.67 -11.29 14.93
N PRO A 35 -0.89 -12.37 15.08
CA PRO A 35 0.45 -12.46 14.49
C PRO A 35 0.44 -12.37 12.96
N ALA A 36 -0.54 -13.00 12.31
CA ALA A 36 -0.68 -12.98 10.85
C ALA A 36 -1.00 -11.56 10.34
N ALA A 37 -1.93 -10.86 11.00
CA ALA A 37 -2.28 -9.48 10.65
C ALA A 37 -1.07 -8.54 10.76
N ARG A 38 -0.30 -8.65 11.85
CA ARG A 38 0.92 -7.85 12.05
C ARG A 38 2.02 -8.18 11.05
N LEU A 39 2.24 -9.46 10.76
CA LEU A 39 3.23 -9.86 9.77
C LEU A 39 2.87 -9.29 8.40
N CYS A 40 1.59 -9.37 8.00
CA CYS A 40 1.10 -8.78 6.75
C CYS A 40 1.30 -7.25 6.74
N LEU A 41 0.98 -6.56 7.84
CA LEU A 41 1.19 -5.12 7.98
C LEU A 41 2.66 -4.74 7.81
N TRP A 42 3.57 -5.36 8.57
CA TRP A 42 4.99 -5.00 8.55
C TRP A 42 5.67 -5.39 7.25
N ALA A 43 5.45 -6.61 6.75
CA ALA A 43 5.99 -7.04 5.47
C ALA A 43 5.43 -6.20 4.31
N GLY A 44 4.12 -5.88 4.35
CA GLY A 44 3.48 -5.01 3.38
C GLY A 44 4.02 -3.58 3.42
N THR A 45 4.32 -3.04 4.60
CA THR A 45 4.90 -1.71 4.77
C THR A 45 6.35 -1.65 4.25
N ILE A 46 7.15 -2.68 4.51
CA ILE A 46 8.50 -2.80 3.94
C ILE A 46 8.44 -2.89 2.41
N ALA A 47 7.53 -3.72 1.88
CA ALA A 47 7.32 -3.84 0.44
C ALA A 47 6.82 -2.52 -0.19
N LEU A 48 6.00 -1.75 0.53
CA LEU A 48 5.55 -0.43 0.12
C LEU A 48 6.71 0.57 0.05
N ALA A 49 7.60 0.56 1.04
CA ALA A 49 8.81 1.38 1.00
C ALA A 49 9.68 1.01 -0.22
N ALA A 50 9.87 -0.28 -0.48
CA ALA A 50 10.58 -0.75 -1.67
C ALA A 50 9.89 -0.34 -2.98
N ALA A 51 8.55 -0.35 -3.02
CA ALA A 51 7.78 0.12 -4.17
C ALA A 51 7.99 1.62 -4.41
N VAL A 52 7.94 2.45 -3.37
CA VAL A 52 8.17 3.90 -3.47
C VAL A 52 9.61 4.18 -3.95
N LEU A 53 10.61 3.54 -3.34
CA LEU A 53 12.02 3.72 -3.73
C LEU A 53 12.29 3.29 -5.17
N SER A 54 11.78 2.12 -5.57
CA SER A 54 11.94 1.62 -6.95
C SER A 54 11.20 2.49 -7.98
N GLY A 55 10.08 3.10 -7.62
CA GLY A 55 9.36 4.04 -8.49
C GLY A 55 10.16 5.31 -8.75
N GLN A 56 10.80 5.86 -7.72
CA GLN A 56 11.66 7.04 -7.85
C GLN A 56 12.93 6.73 -8.66
N GLY A 57 13.56 5.57 -8.44
CA GLY A 57 14.77 5.17 -9.17
C GLY A 57 14.54 4.74 -10.61
N GLY A 58 13.30 4.42 -10.99
CA GLY A 58 12.92 3.92 -12.32
C GLY A 58 12.17 4.93 -13.19
N MET A 59 12.23 6.22 -12.87
CA MET A 59 11.47 7.26 -13.59
C MET A 59 11.92 7.33 -15.07
N PRO A 60 10.99 7.30 -16.04
CA PRO A 60 11.34 7.49 -17.45
C PRO A 60 11.89 8.89 -17.74
N ASN A 61 12.80 8.99 -18.71
CA ASN A 61 13.38 10.27 -19.15
C ASN A 61 12.35 11.20 -19.83
N TRP A 62 11.25 10.64 -20.32
CA TRP A 62 10.18 11.40 -20.95
C TRP A 62 8.83 10.95 -20.41
N ILE A 63 7.97 11.94 -20.11
CA ILE A 63 6.65 11.74 -19.53
C ILE A 63 5.67 12.62 -20.33
N PRO A 64 4.61 12.04 -20.92
CA PRO A 64 3.60 12.83 -21.64
C PRO A 64 3.02 13.92 -20.74
N GLU A 65 2.79 15.12 -21.28
CA GLU A 65 2.21 16.24 -20.52
C GLU A 65 0.87 15.85 -19.87
N ALA A 66 0.02 15.12 -20.61
CA ALA A 66 -1.27 14.61 -20.13
C ALA A 66 -1.16 13.63 -18.95
N ALA A 67 0.01 13.02 -18.73
CA ALA A 67 0.28 12.09 -17.64
C ALA A 67 0.86 12.76 -16.39
N ARG A 68 1.45 13.96 -16.51
CA ARG A 68 2.20 14.61 -15.43
C ARG A 68 1.39 14.81 -14.15
N ALA A 69 0.18 15.36 -14.26
CA ALA A 69 -0.70 15.54 -13.11
C ALA A 69 -1.08 14.21 -12.43
N THR A 70 -1.32 13.15 -13.22
CA THR A 70 -1.63 11.82 -12.69
C THR A 70 -0.41 11.22 -11.98
N LEU A 71 0.79 11.43 -12.53
CA LEU A 71 2.05 10.97 -11.96
C LEU A 71 2.33 11.66 -10.63
N THR A 72 2.24 12.99 -10.59
CA THR A 72 2.45 13.75 -9.36
C THR A 72 1.50 13.30 -8.26
N LEU A 73 0.21 13.13 -8.58
CA LEU A 73 -0.77 12.65 -7.62
C LEU A 73 -0.47 11.20 -7.17
N HIS A 74 -0.10 10.32 -8.08
CA HIS A 74 0.31 8.94 -7.75
C HIS A 74 1.51 8.92 -6.78
N GLN A 75 2.54 9.74 -7.03
CA GLN A 75 3.70 9.84 -6.15
C GLN A 75 3.32 10.38 -4.78
N GLN A 76 2.54 11.46 -4.72
CA GLN A 76 2.06 12.04 -3.46
C GLN A 76 1.25 11.04 -2.65
N LEU A 77 0.32 10.31 -3.29
CA LEU A 77 -0.45 9.26 -2.63
C LEU A 77 0.45 8.08 -2.22
N GLY A 78 1.47 7.73 -2.99
CA GLY A 78 2.47 6.73 -2.61
C GLY A 78 3.19 7.08 -1.32
N PHE A 79 3.71 8.31 -1.20
CA PHE A 79 4.33 8.79 0.03
C PHE A 79 3.33 8.89 1.20
N ALA A 80 2.12 9.38 0.96
CA ALA A 80 1.07 9.45 1.97
C ALA A 80 0.69 8.06 2.49
N THR A 81 0.56 7.07 1.59
CA THR A 81 0.27 5.68 1.94
C THR A 81 1.43 5.07 2.74
N LEU A 82 2.68 5.36 2.37
CA LEU A 82 3.86 4.91 3.12
C LEU A 82 3.90 5.51 4.53
N LEU A 83 3.65 6.82 4.66
CA LEU A 83 3.58 7.48 5.96
C LEU A 83 2.44 6.92 6.81
N TRP A 84 1.27 6.67 6.21
CA TRP A 84 0.13 6.06 6.88
C TRP A 84 0.49 4.68 7.45
N TYR A 85 0.90 3.75 6.60
CA TYR A 85 1.19 2.38 7.04
C TYR A 85 2.47 2.27 7.88
N GLY A 86 3.45 3.15 7.68
CA GLY A 86 4.59 3.30 8.58
C GLY A 86 4.15 3.75 9.98
N GLY A 87 3.30 4.76 10.06
CA GLY A 87 2.72 5.23 11.32
C GLY A 87 1.90 4.15 12.01
N VAL A 88 1.04 3.45 11.28
CA VAL A 88 0.24 2.33 11.80
C VAL A 88 1.13 1.18 12.28
N SER A 89 2.17 0.82 11.52
CA SER A 89 3.14 -0.21 11.91
C SER A 89 3.82 0.11 13.24
N LEU A 90 4.23 1.36 13.44
CA LEU A 90 4.83 1.82 14.70
C LEU A 90 3.80 1.90 15.83
N TRP A 91 2.58 2.33 15.52
CA TRP A 91 1.49 2.45 16.49
C TRP A 91 1.08 1.09 17.05
N GLU A 92 1.01 0.05 16.21
CA GLU A 92 0.61 -1.29 16.61
C GLU A 92 1.56 -1.98 17.59
N ILE A 93 2.81 -1.52 17.70
CA ILE A 93 3.78 -2.01 18.69
C ILE A 93 3.23 -1.85 20.12
N ARG A 94 2.39 -0.85 20.36
CA ARG A 94 1.76 -0.59 21.67
C ARG A 94 0.85 -1.73 22.14
N TRP A 95 0.37 -2.57 21.23
CA TRP A 95 -0.58 -3.64 21.52
C TRP A 95 -0.05 -5.04 21.21
N LEU A 96 1.27 -5.22 21.27
CA LEU A 96 1.87 -6.55 21.07
C LEU A 96 1.34 -7.61 22.04
N ARG A 97 0.97 -7.21 23.26
CA ARG A 97 0.55 -8.12 24.35
C ARG A 97 -0.97 -8.38 24.40
N SER A 98 -1.80 -7.38 24.10
CA SER A 98 -3.25 -7.51 24.16
C SER A 98 -3.96 -6.36 23.44
N THR A 99 -5.04 -6.66 22.73
CA THR A 99 -5.98 -5.71 22.14
C THR A 99 -7.39 -5.97 22.65
N GLY A 100 -7.99 -4.97 23.30
CA GLY A 100 -9.40 -5.00 23.69
C GLY A 100 -10.34 -4.81 22.49
N SER A 101 -11.64 -4.94 22.74
CA SER A 101 -12.66 -4.88 21.68
C SER A 101 -12.75 -3.50 21.00
N ARG A 102 -12.51 -2.42 21.76
CA ARG A 102 -12.47 -1.06 21.23
C ARG A 102 -11.27 -0.86 20.31
N GLU A 103 -10.10 -1.31 20.75
CA GLU A 103 -8.84 -1.22 20.02
C GLU A 103 -8.93 -1.97 18.70
N ARG A 104 -9.52 -3.18 18.69
CA ARG A 104 -9.74 -3.95 17.45
C ARG A 104 -10.57 -3.19 16.42
N ARG A 105 -11.67 -2.57 16.85
CA ARG A 105 -12.52 -1.75 15.95
C ARG A 105 -11.76 -0.55 15.39
N VAL A 106 -10.98 0.12 16.23
CA VAL A 106 -10.14 1.25 15.81
C VAL A 106 -9.08 0.80 14.80
N LEU A 107 -8.36 -0.28 15.08
CA LEU A 107 -7.34 -0.81 14.18
C LEU A 107 -7.95 -1.25 12.84
N ALA A 108 -9.13 -1.88 12.84
CA ALA A 108 -9.86 -2.22 11.63
C ALA A 108 -10.22 -0.97 10.80
N ALA A 109 -10.79 0.07 11.43
CA ALA A 109 -11.13 1.31 10.74
C ALA A 109 -9.88 1.99 10.12
N VAL A 110 -8.78 2.03 10.87
CA VAL A 110 -7.50 2.61 10.39
C VAL A 110 -6.91 1.82 9.23
N HIS A 111 -7.00 0.49 9.25
CA HIS A 111 -6.56 -0.35 8.12
C HIS A 111 -7.45 -0.18 6.89
N LEU A 112 -8.77 -0.06 7.07
CA LEU A 112 -9.70 0.19 5.96
C LEU A 112 -9.43 1.54 5.30
N LEU A 113 -9.20 2.59 6.08
CA LEU A 113 -8.81 3.91 5.56
C LEU A 113 -7.47 3.86 4.82
N GLY A 114 -6.48 3.16 5.37
CA GLY A 114 -5.21 2.91 4.68
C GLY A 114 -5.40 2.16 3.36
N THR A 115 -6.34 1.23 3.31
CA THR A 115 -6.63 0.44 2.11
C THR A 115 -7.22 1.33 1.01
N VAL A 116 -8.06 2.31 1.35
CA VAL A 116 -8.56 3.30 0.39
C VAL A 116 -7.42 4.10 -0.23
N LEU A 117 -6.45 4.56 0.58
CA LEU A 117 -5.25 5.25 0.08
C LEU A 117 -4.42 4.35 -0.84
N LEU A 118 -4.18 3.11 -0.43
CA LEU A 118 -3.43 2.11 -1.18
C LEU A 118 -4.05 1.80 -2.54
N LEU A 119 -5.37 1.53 -2.58
CA LEU A 119 -6.09 1.23 -3.81
C LEU A 119 -6.19 2.44 -4.73
N SER A 120 -6.34 3.65 -4.17
CA SER A 120 -6.29 4.89 -4.95
C SER A 120 -4.92 5.10 -5.60
N THR A 121 -3.85 4.85 -4.85
CA THR A 121 -2.47 4.88 -5.37
C THR A 121 -2.28 3.87 -6.50
N ALA A 122 -2.73 2.63 -6.30
CA ALA A 122 -2.65 1.55 -7.28
C ALA A 122 -3.46 1.86 -8.56
N PHE A 123 -4.65 2.43 -8.43
CA PHE A 123 -5.49 2.84 -9.56
C PHE A 123 -4.79 3.89 -10.43
N LEU A 124 -4.19 4.92 -9.83
CA LEU A 124 -3.43 5.93 -10.59
C LEU A 124 -2.19 5.33 -11.24
N GLY A 125 -1.49 4.41 -10.55
CA GLY A 125 -0.36 3.67 -11.12
C GLY A 125 -0.76 2.85 -12.35
N GLY A 126 -1.90 2.15 -12.29
CA GLY A 126 -2.47 1.46 -13.43
C GLY A 126 -2.82 2.41 -14.58
N LYS A 127 -3.41 3.58 -14.28
CA LYS A 127 -3.72 4.59 -15.29
C LYS A 127 -2.46 5.13 -15.98
N LEU A 128 -1.35 5.31 -15.27
CA LEU A 128 -0.07 5.71 -15.86
C LEU A 128 0.41 4.71 -16.90
N VAL A 129 0.34 3.41 -16.59
CA VAL A 129 0.78 2.34 -17.51
C VAL A 129 -0.21 2.16 -18.65
N TYR A 130 -1.48 1.88 -18.35
CA TYR A 130 -2.46 1.44 -19.34
C TYR A 130 -3.06 2.57 -20.18
N LYS A 131 -3.17 3.79 -19.64
CA LYS A 131 -3.72 4.93 -20.40
C LYS A 131 -2.63 5.78 -21.04
N PHE A 132 -1.50 5.96 -20.36
CA PHE A 132 -0.47 6.91 -20.79
C PHE A 132 0.84 6.24 -21.25
N GLY A 133 0.95 4.91 -21.17
CA GLY A 133 2.14 4.17 -21.61
C GLY A 133 3.40 4.44 -20.78
N VAL A 134 3.27 5.03 -19.58
CA VAL A 134 4.42 5.37 -18.73
C VAL A 134 5.09 4.08 -18.25
N GLY A 135 6.39 3.95 -18.51
CA GLY A 135 7.18 2.77 -18.12
C GLY A 135 7.05 1.57 -19.05
N VAL A 136 6.36 1.71 -20.19
CA VAL A 136 6.31 0.71 -21.26
C VAL A 136 7.39 1.02 -22.30
N PRO A 137 8.27 0.07 -22.67
CA PRO A 137 9.25 0.29 -23.73
C PRO A 137 8.56 0.61 -25.07
N ALA A 138 9.10 1.56 -25.83
CA ALA A 138 8.58 1.89 -27.16
C ALA A 138 8.69 0.66 -28.09
N GLY A 139 7.55 0.19 -28.63
CA GLY A 139 7.49 -0.94 -29.57
C GLY A 139 6.45 -2.03 -29.29
N GLN A 140 5.54 -1.84 -28.33
CA GLN A 140 4.44 -2.78 -28.02
C GLN A 140 3.07 -2.08 -27.94
N GLY A 141 2.88 -1.03 -28.73
CA GLY A 141 1.60 -0.30 -28.87
C GLY A 141 1.04 -0.46 -30.27
#